data_AF-A0A382UNC5-F1
#
_entry.id   AF-A0A382UNC5-F1
#
_cell.length_a   1.000
_cell.length_b   1.000
_cell.length_c   1.000
_cell.angle_alpha   90.00
_cell.angle_beta   90.00
_cell.angle_gamma   90.00
#
_symmetry.space_group_name_H-M   'P 1'
#
loop_
_entity.id
_entity.type
_entity.pdbx_description
1 polymer ?
#
loop_
_entity_poly.entity_id
_entity_poly.type
_entity_poly.pdbx_seq_one_letter_code
_entity_poly.pdbx_strand_id
1 'polypeptide(L)'
;MDDSKFGIRNKRGDWKPHGKIQSNPRYIIPFEPIKLFKHIFGWNGYIFPWAFLWALITVVLWFYLTPPLEQMKNFETGWIFFLLIRNA
;
A
#
# COMPACT_ATOMS: atom_id res chain seq x y z
N MET A 1 3.05 -25.73 -8.09
CA MET A 1 2.92 -24.64 -9.08
C MET A 1 3.85 -24.97 -10.22
N ASP A 2 3.35 -24.99 -11.46
CA ASP A 2 4.13 -25.38 -12.64
C ASP A 2 4.86 -24.16 -13.21
N ASP A 3 6.19 -24.11 -13.06
CA ASP A 3 7.05 -22.99 -13.44
C ASP A 3 7.30 -22.90 -14.95
N SER A 4 7.05 -23.98 -15.68
CA SER A 4 7.11 -24.03 -17.15
C SER A 4 6.05 -23.14 -17.82
N LYS A 5 4.98 -22.78 -17.09
CA LYS A 5 3.94 -21.86 -17.56
C LYS A 5 4.39 -20.40 -17.59
N PHE A 6 5.48 -20.06 -16.90
CA PHE A 6 5.92 -18.68 -16.69
C PHE A 6 7.33 -18.41 -17.23
N GLY A 7 8.07 -19.45 -17.61
CA GLY A 7 9.41 -19.33 -18.14
C GLY A 7 9.98 -20.66 -18.65
N ILE A 8 11.21 -20.59 -19.14
CA ILE A 8 11.93 -21.71 -19.74
C ILE A 8 13.19 -21.97 -18.92
N ARG A 9 13.48 -23.26 -18.65
CA ARG A 9 14.75 -23.68 -18.08
C ARG A 9 15.74 -24.04 -19.19
N ASN A 10 16.99 -23.62 -19.05
CA ASN A 10 18.05 -24.05 -19.94
C ASN A 10 18.52 -25.48 -19.58
N LYS A 11 19.43 -26.05 -20.38
CA LYS A 11 19.98 -27.40 -20.14
C LYS A 11 20.77 -27.53 -18.82
N ARG A 12 21.21 -26.41 -18.22
CA ARG A 12 21.91 -26.36 -16.92
C ARG A 12 20.95 -26.21 -15.74
N GLY A 13 19.65 -26.06 -16.00
CA GLY A 13 18.63 -25.87 -14.98
C GLY A 13 18.32 -24.41 -14.63
N ASP A 14 19.01 -23.42 -15.22
CA ASP A 14 18.75 -22.00 -14.95
C ASP A 14 17.40 -21.59 -15.58
N TRP A 15 16.57 -20.90 -14.80
CA TRP A 15 15.24 -20.46 -15.23
C TRP A 15 15.26 -19.03 -15.74
N LYS A 16 14.51 -18.76 -16.83
CA LYS A 16 14.30 -17.42 -17.38
C LYS A 16 12.80 -17.18 -17.69
N PRO A 17 12.21 -16.03 -17.32
CA PRO A 17 10.82 -15.73 -17.63
C PRO A 17 10.60 -15.53 -19.14
N HIS A 18 9.38 -15.78 -19.61
CA HIS A 18 9.01 -15.50 -21.01
C HIS A 18 9.02 -14.00 -21.34
N GLY A 19 8.65 -13.16 -20.38
CA GLY A 19 8.47 -11.73 -20.55
C GLY A 19 9.39 -10.89 -19.66
N LYS A 20 9.51 -9.62 -20.02
CA LYS A 20 10.11 -8.60 -19.14
C LYS A 20 9.06 -8.15 -18.11
N ILE A 21 9.54 -7.79 -16.93
CA ILE A 21 8.71 -7.11 -15.92
C ILE A 21 8.23 -5.80 -16.54
N GLN A 22 6.92 -5.57 -16.49
CA GLN A 22 6.35 -4.32 -16.99
C GLN A 22 6.58 -3.21 -15.96
N SER A 23 6.88 -2.01 -16.45
CA SER A 23 6.99 -0.83 -15.60
C SER A 23 5.63 -0.47 -15.02
N ASN A 24 5.57 -0.28 -13.71
CA ASN A 24 4.38 0.22 -13.01
C ASN A 24 4.66 1.67 -12.56
N PRO A 25 3.77 2.63 -12.80
CA PRO A 25 2.51 2.57 -13.55
C PRO A 25 2.73 2.43 -15.05
N ARG A 26 1.94 1.57 -15.71
CA ARG A 26 2.00 1.36 -17.17
C ARG A 26 1.72 2.63 -17.99
N TYR A 27 1.06 3.62 -17.40
CA TYR A 27 0.51 4.81 -18.07
C TYR A 27 1.40 6.07 -17.98
N ILE A 28 2.63 5.95 -17.48
CA ILE A 28 3.59 7.08 -17.46
C ILE A 28 4.29 7.21 -18.82
N ILE A 29 4.57 6.10 -19.49
CA ILE A 29 5.32 6.07 -20.75
C ILE A 29 4.64 5.10 -21.71
N PRO A 30 3.91 5.59 -22.73
CA PRO A 30 3.57 6.99 -23.00
C PRO A 30 2.64 7.58 -21.92
N PHE A 31 2.67 8.90 -21.72
CA PHE A 31 1.87 9.56 -20.67
C PHE A 31 0.38 9.57 -21.04
N GLU A 32 -0.42 8.80 -20.30
CA GLU A 32 -1.87 8.66 -20.51
C GLU A 32 -2.63 9.10 -19.24
N PRO A 33 -2.90 10.39 -19.04
CA PRO A 33 -3.34 10.95 -17.75
C PRO A 33 -4.67 10.35 -17.25
N ILE A 34 -5.64 10.12 -18.14
CA ILE A 34 -6.94 9.55 -17.77
C ILE A 34 -6.79 8.11 -17.28
N LYS A 35 -5.96 7.31 -17.95
CA LYS A 35 -5.71 5.92 -17.56
C LYS A 35 -4.88 5.84 -16.28
N LEU A 36 -3.91 6.76 -16.11
CA LEU A 36 -3.16 6.90 -14.87
C LEU A 36 -4.08 7.26 -13.69
N PHE A 37 -4.99 8.22 -13.87
CA PHE A 37 -5.95 8.59 -12.83
C PHE A 37 -6.86 7.42 -12.44
N LYS A 38 -7.40 6.68 -13.43
CA LYS A 38 -8.18 5.47 -13.19
C LYS A 38 -7.36 4.36 -12.53
N HIS A 39 -6.08 4.24 -12.86
CA HIS A 39 -5.18 3.29 -12.20
C HIS A 39 -4.97 3.63 -10.73
N ILE A 40 -4.85 4.92 -10.39
CA ILE A 40 -4.61 5.34 -9.01
C ILE A 40 -5.89 5.28 -8.18
N PHE A 41 -6.99 5.88 -8.66
CA PHE A 41 -8.23 6.10 -7.90
C PHE A 41 -9.39 5.18 -8.29
N GLY A 42 -9.25 4.35 -9.32
CA GLY A 42 -10.30 3.43 -9.73
C GLY A 42 -10.47 2.24 -8.79
N TRP A 43 -11.57 1.51 -8.94
CA TRP A 43 -11.83 0.26 -8.24
C TRP A 43 -10.81 -0.82 -8.63
N ASN A 44 -10.23 -1.52 -7.65
CA ASN A 44 -9.03 -2.38 -7.81
C ASN A 44 -7.82 -1.63 -8.42
N GLY A 45 -7.78 -0.31 -8.27
CA GLY A 45 -6.62 0.51 -8.57
C GLY A 45 -5.56 0.43 -7.47
N TYR A 46 -4.66 1.41 -7.47
CA TYR A 46 -3.58 1.51 -6.49
C TYR A 46 -4.10 1.84 -5.08
N ILE A 47 -5.06 2.75 -4.97
CA ILE A 47 -5.58 3.23 -3.68
C ILE A 47 -6.74 2.36 -3.18
N PHE A 48 -7.72 2.06 -4.04
CA PHE A 48 -8.92 1.32 -3.63
C PHE A 48 -8.75 -0.20 -3.81
N PRO A 49 -9.31 -1.02 -2.90
CA PRO A 49 -10.04 -0.62 -1.69
C PRO A 49 -9.14 -0.46 -0.46
N TRP A 50 -8.03 -1.19 -0.40
CA TRP A 50 -7.30 -1.39 0.86
C TRP A 50 -6.56 -0.16 1.35
N ALA A 51 -5.77 0.50 0.50
CA ALA A 51 -5.04 1.71 0.89
C ALA A 51 -6.01 2.82 1.32
N PHE A 52 -7.15 2.93 0.64
CA PHE A 52 -8.24 3.82 1.02
C PHE A 52 -8.79 3.49 2.41
N LEU A 53 -9.10 2.22 2.68
CA LEU A 53 -9.60 1.80 4.00
C LEU A 53 -8.59 2.11 5.11
N TRP A 54 -7.30 1.84 4.88
CA TRP A 54 -6.25 2.16 5.86
C TRP A 54 -6.11 3.68 6.09
N ALA A 55 -6.17 4.47 5.02
CA ALA A 55 -6.14 5.94 5.12
C ALA A 55 -7.36 6.46 5.88
N LEU A 56 -8.55 5.91 5.61
CA LEU A 56 -9.78 6.27 6.31
C LEU A 56 -9.69 5.97 7.81
N ILE A 57 -9.23 4.76 8.17
CA ILE A 57 -9.01 4.37 9.57
C ILE A 57 -8.01 5.33 10.21
N THR A 58 -6.91 5.66 9.53
CA THR A 58 -5.89 6.58 10.03
C THR A 58 -6.47 7.97 10.32
N VAL A 59 -7.28 8.52 9.41
CA VAL A 59 -7.94 9.82 9.59
C VAL A 59 -8.88 9.77 10.80
N VAL A 60 -9.70 8.73 10.92
CA VAL A 60 -10.61 8.57 12.07
C VAL A 60 -9.83 8.47 13.38
N LEU A 61 -8.77 7.67 13.43
CA LEU A 61 -7.95 7.53 14.63
C LEU A 61 -7.22 8.84 14.97
N TRP A 62 -6.76 9.59 13.98
CA TRP A 62 -6.10 10.87 14.18
C TRP A 62 -7.03 11.92 14.80
N PHE A 63 -8.25 12.06 14.28
CA PHE A 63 -9.17 13.09 14.75
C PHE A 63 -9.90 12.73 16.04
N TYR A 64 -10.17 11.44 16.29
CA TYR A 64 -11.03 11.02 17.40
C TYR A 64 -10.31 10.20 18.49
N LEU A 65 -9.22 9.52 18.17
CA LEU A 65 -8.51 8.60 19.09
C LEU A 65 -7.05 8.98 19.30
N THR A 66 -6.67 10.21 18.94
CA THR A 66 -5.36 10.78 19.23
C THR A 66 -5.54 11.97 20.17
N PRO A 67 -4.94 11.94 21.37
CA PRO A 67 -5.02 13.05 22.31
C PRO A 67 -4.42 14.34 21.72
N PRO A 68 -4.86 15.53 22.19
CA PRO A 68 -4.31 16.80 21.73
C PRO A 68 -2.80 16.90 21.98
N LEU A 69 -2.08 17.59 21.08
CA LEU A 69 -0.63 17.80 21.19
C LEU A 69 -0.24 18.49 22.51
N GLU A 70 -1.07 19.41 23.00
CA GLU A 70 -0.87 20.07 24.30
C GLU A 70 -0.81 19.07 25.46
N GLN A 71 -1.63 18.01 25.42
CA GLN A 71 -1.62 16.95 26.43
C GLN A 71 -0.39 16.04 26.27
N MET A 72 -0.03 15.70 25.04
CA MET A 72 1.12 14.82 24.76
C MET A 72 2.48 15.49 24.93
N LYS A 73 2.52 16.83 25.06
CA LYS A 73 3.74 17.59 25.35
C LYS A 73 4.34 17.21 26.71
N ASN A 74 3.50 16.88 27.69
CA ASN A 74 3.94 16.42 29.00
C ASN A 74 3.85 14.90 29.08
N PHE A 75 4.86 14.26 29.69
CA PHE A 75 4.85 12.83 29.89
C PHE A 75 3.84 12.46 31.00
N GLU A 76 2.71 11.89 30.60
CA GLU A 76 1.68 11.41 31.51
C GLU A 76 1.32 9.96 31.16
N THR A 77 1.18 9.12 32.17
CA THR A 77 0.87 7.71 31.97
C THR A 77 -0.48 7.50 31.29
N GLY A 78 -1.47 8.37 31.55
CA GLY A 78 -2.83 8.22 31.02
C GLY A 78 -2.90 8.15 29.49
N TRP A 79 -2.36 9.14 28.80
CA TRP A 79 -2.39 9.15 27.33
C TRP A 79 -1.46 8.08 26.73
N ILE A 80 -0.34 7.78 27.39
CA ILE A 80 0.59 6.73 26.94
C ILE A 80 -0.09 5.37 26.97
N PHE A 81 -0.70 4.99 28.10
CA PHE A 81 -1.43 3.73 28.23
C PHE A 81 -2.64 3.66 27.31
N PHE A 82 -3.38 4.77 27.15
CA PHE A 82 -4.49 4.83 26.19
C PHE A 82 -4.04 4.49 24.77
N LEU A 83 -2.94 5.10 24.30
CA LEU A 83 -2.39 4.81 22.97
C LEU A 83 -1.88 3.37 22.84
N LEU A 84 -1.25 2.82 23.89
CA LEU A 84 -0.78 1.43 23.90
C LEU A 84 -1.94 0.44 23.81
N ILE A 85 -2.98 0.61 24.64
CA ILE A 85 -4.17 -0.26 24.64
C ILE A 85 -4.91 -0.17 23.31
N ARG A 86 -5.02 1.03 22.73
CA ARG A 86 -5.69 1.24 21.44
C ARG A 86 -4.95 0.58 20.26
N ASN A 87 -3.63 0.39 20.35
CA ASN A 87 -2.81 -0.20 19.29
C ASN A 87 -2.46 -1.69 19.50
N ALA A 88 -2.83 -2.27 20.65
CA ALA A 88 -2.58 -3.68 20.98
C ALA A 88 -3.54 -4.62 20.22
#